data_AF-K9Y0N9-F1
#
_entry.id   AF-K9Y0N9-F1
#
_cell.length_a   1.000
_cell.length_b   1.000
_cell.length_c   1.000
_cell.angle_alpha   90.00
_cell.angle_beta   90.00
_cell.angle_gamma   90.00
#
_symmetry.space_group_name_H-M   'P 1'
#
loop_
_entity.id
_entity.type
_entity.pdbx_description
1 polymer ?
#
loop_
_entity_poly.entity_id
_entity_poly.type
_entity_poly.pdbx_seq_one_letter_code
_entity_poly.pdbx_strand_id
1 'polypeptide(L)'
;MNSSLITQLKGQEFLSCLNQINFGPIAFKLMHPEDGIAWSLEQATEAIEQYRRFLILSYLYSEKIVVPSKIIDRVWHFHILDTAKYRKDCQNLFGQFMDHYPYFGMKDESDREALDEAFIKTQALWVKHFGVEMM
;
A
#
# COMPACT_ATOMS: atom_id res chain seq x y z
N MET A 1 -16.50 26.46 -5.19
CA MET A 1 -16.77 25.02 -5.45
C MET A 1 -17.02 24.33 -4.13
N ASN A 2 -18.01 23.41 -4.04
CA ASN A 2 -18.32 22.68 -2.80
C ASN A 2 -17.15 21.72 -2.46
N SER A 3 -16.78 21.64 -1.17
CA SER A 3 -15.75 20.73 -0.63
C SER A 3 -15.92 19.28 -1.10
N SER A 4 -17.15 18.78 -1.18
CA SER A 4 -17.45 17.41 -1.65
C SER A 4 -16.99 17.15 -3.09
N LEU A 5 -17.19 18.12 -4.00
CA LEU A 5 -16.78 18.01 -5.39
C LEU A 5 -15.24 18.01 -5.52
N ILE A 6 -14.55 18.82 -4.72
CA ILE A 6 -13.07 18.87 -4.71
C ILE A 6 -12.51 17.52 -4.25
N THR A 7 -13.07 16.93 -3.20
CA THR A 7 -12.66 15.59 -2.71
C THR A 7 -12.88 14.51 -3.77
N GLN A 8 -14.01 14.55 -4.47
CA GLN A 8 -14.30 13.60 -5.55
C GLN A 8 -13.32 13.73 -6.72
N LEU A 9 -13.01 14.95 -7.15
CA LEU A 9 -12.06 15.21 -8.24
C LEU A 9 -10.65 14.74 -7.87
N LYS A 10 -10.19 15.06 -6.65
CA LYS A 10 -8.90 14.60 -6.15
C LYS A 10 -8.81 13.07 -6.06
N GLY A 11 -9.90 12.41 -5.65
CA GLY A 11 -9.97 10.94 -5.66
C GLY A 11 -9.88 10.35 -7.07
N GLN A 12 -10.54 10.96 -8.06
CA GLN A 12 -10.43 10.52 -9.46
C GLN A 12 -9.02 10.71 -10.03
N GLU A 13 -8.39 11.84 -9.72
CA GLU A 13 -7.00 12.11 -10.11
C GLU A 13 -6.05 11.07 -9.50
N PHE A 14 -6.18 10.79 -8.20
CA PHE A 14 -5.40 9.75 -7.53
C PHE A 14 -5.55 8.37 -8.22
N LEU A 15 -6.79 7.95 -8.51
CA LEU A 15 -7.04 6.66 -9.18
C LEU A 15 -6.45 6.62 -10.59
N SER A 16 -6.50 7.74 -11.32
CA SER A 16 -5.84 7.86 -12.62
C SER A 16 -4.33 7.66 -12.52
N CYS A 17 -3.67 8.34 -11.57
CA CYS A 17 -2.24 8.17 -11.32
C CYS A 17 -1.89 6.75 -10.89
N LEU A 18 -2.68 6.14 -10.00
CA LEU A 18 -2.48 4.76 -9.55
C LEU A 18 -2.61 3.74 -10.69
N ASN A 19 -3.50 3.97 -11.64
CA ASN A 19 -3.66 3.11 -12.82
C ASN A 19 -2.49 3.25 -13.82
N GLN A 20 -1.70 4.32 -13.74
CA GLN A 20 -0.52 4.52 -14.59
C GLN A 20 0.77 3.96 -14.00
N ILE A 21 0.76 3.53 -12.73
CA ILE A 21 1.94 2.92 -12.12
C ILE A 21 2.22 1.58 -12.81
N ASN A 22 3.43 1.47 -13.38
CA ASN A 22 3.92 0.22 -13.92
C ASN A 22 4.40 -0.68 -12.78
N PHE A 23 3.60 -1.67 -12.40
CA PHE A 23 3.95 -2.70 -11.41
C PHE A 23 4.74 -3.87 -11.99
N GLY A 24 4.97 -3.92 -13.31
CA GLY A 24 5.66 -5.01 -13.99
C GLY A 24 7.05 -5.33 -13.41
N PRO A 25 7.94 -4.34 -13.17
CA PRO A 25 9.23 -4.59 -12.54
C PRO A 25 9.13 -5.18 -11.12
N ILE A 26 8.11 -4.77 -10.36
CA ILE A 26 7.87 -5.26 -8.99
C ILE A 26 7.38 -6.72 -9.07
N ALA A 27 6.43 -7.03 -9.94
CA ALA A 27 5.96 -8.39 -10.21
C ALA A 27 7.13 -9.30 -10.64
N PHE A 28 7.95 -8.83 -11.59
CA PHE A 28 9.13 -9.56 -12.05
C PHE A 28 10.09 -9.89 -10.91
N LYS A 29 10.39 -8.92 -10.04
CA LYS A 29 11.28 -9.14 -8.89
C LYS A 29 10.66 -10.07 -7.85
N LEU A 30 9.36 -9.95 -7.56
CA LEU A 30 8.64 -10.87 -6.65
C LEU A 30 8.73 -12.34 -7.13
N MET A 31 8.59 -12.55 -8.43
CA MET A 31 8.60 -13.87 -9.06
C MET A 31 10.01 -14.46 -9.22
N HIS A 32 11.05 -13.64 -9.14
CA HIS A 32 12.42 -14.11 -9.34
C HIS A 32 12.81 -15.13 -8.25
N PRO A 33 13.40 -16.28 -8.60
CA PRO A 33 13.66 -17.36 -7.63
C PRO A 33 14.74 -17.02 -6.60
N GLU A 34 15.84 -16.39 -7.02
CA GLU A 34 16.97 -16.10 -6.13
C GLU A 34 16.89 -14.71 -5.49
N ASP A 35 16.71 -13.70 -6.34
CA ASP A 35 16.62 -12.30 -5.96
C ASP A 35 15.25 -11.85 -5.43
N GLY A 36 14.26 -12.73 -5.47
CA GLY A 36 12.87 -12.46 -5.11
C GLY A 36 12.37 -13.37 -4.00
N ILE A 37 11.12 -13.79 -4.12
CA ILE A 37 10.49 -14.75 -3.18
C ILE A 37 9.82 -15.91 -3.93
N ALA A 38 10.18 -16.11 -5.20
CA ALA A 38 9.70 -17.20 -6.04
C ALA A 38 8.16 -17.33 -6.11
N TRP A 39 7.43 -16.22 -6.04
CA TRP A 39 5.98 -16.23 -6.22
C TRP A 39 5.59 -16.60 -7.65
N SER A 40 4.44 -17.27 -7.79
CA SER A 40 3.82 -17.44 -9.10
C SER A 40 3.30 -16.09 -9.63
N LEU A 41 3.00 -16.04 -10.94
CA LEU A 41 2.37 -14.86 -11.53
C LEU A 41 1.03 -14.54 -10.85
N GLU A 42 0.24 -15.56 -10.51
CA GLU A 42 -1.04 -15.40 -9.82
C GLU A 42 -0.85 -14.79 -8.42
N GLN A 43 0.10 -15.31 -7.64
CA GLN A 43 0.42 -14.78 -6.31
C GLN A 43 0.90 -13.32 -6.40
N ALA A 44 1.79 -13.01 -7.35
CA ALA A 44 2.28 -11.65 -7.55
C ALA A 44 1.16 -10.69 -7.98
N THR A 45 0.27 -11.13 -8.86
CA THR A 45 -0.86 -10.33 -9.34
C THR A 45 -1.82 -10.01 -8.21
N GLU A 46 -2.23 -11.02 -7.43
CA GLU A 46 -3.12 -10.82 -6.28
C GLU A 46 -2.47 -9.90 -5.24
N ALA A 47 -1.21 -10.14 -4.88
CA ALA A 47 -0.49 -9.32 -3.91
C ALA A 47 -0.37 -7.85 -4.36
N ILE A 48 -0.16 -7.59 -5.66
CA ILE A 48 -0.13 -6.24 -6.23
C ILE A 48 -1.50 -5.57 -6.15
N GLU A 49 -2.60 -6.29 -6.39
CA GLU A 49 -3.94 -5.72 -6.22
C GLU A 49 -4.23 -5.36 -4.75
N GLN A 50 -3.77 -6.19 -3.80
CA GLN A 50 -3.83 -5.84 -2.38
C GLN A 50 -2.97 -4.60 -2.09
N TYR A 51 -1.76 -4.49 -2.65
CA TYR A 51 -0.95 -3.29 -2.49
C TYR A 51 -1.60 -2.02 -3.09
N ARG A 52 -2.27 -2.13 -4.24
CA ARG A 52 -3.05 -1.02 -4.83
C ARG A 52 -4.16 -0.55 -3.89
N ARG A 53 -4.90 -1.48 -3.28
CA ARG A 53 -5.91 -1.18 -2.25
C ARG A 53 -5.31 -0.49 -1.02
N PHE A 54 -4.13 -0.94 -0.58
CA PHE A 54 -3.40 -0.29 0.50
C PHE A 54 -3.06 1.17 0.17
N LEU A 55 -2.52 1.46 -1.02
CA LEU A 55 -2.23 2.82 -1.46
C LEU A 55 -3.49 3.72 -1.47
N ILE A 56 -4.64 3.17 -1.89
CA ILE A 56 -5.93 3.88 -1.84
C ILE A 56 -6.29 4.24 -0.39
N LEU A 57 -6.20 3.29 0.54
CA LEU A 57 -6.52 3.57 1.95
C LEU A 57 -5.53 4.57 2.57
N SER A 58 -4.23 4.45 2.28
CA SER A 58 -3.22 5.40 2.74
C SER A 58 -3.47 6.81 2.23
N TYR A 59 -4.00 6.96 1.02
CA TYR A 59 -4.41 8.26 0.48
C TYR A 59 -5.67 8.82 1.16
N LEU A 60 -6.72 7.99 1.28
CA LEU A 60 -8.00 8.42 1.85
C LEU A 60 -7.93 8.72 3.35
N TYR A 61 -6.95 8.14 4.05
CA TYR A 61 -6.80 8.21 5.49
C TYR A 61 -5.38 8.65 5.90
N SER A 62 -4.84 9.67 5.25
CA SER A 62 -3.48 10.19 5.54
C SER A 62 -3.25 10.62 7.00
N GLU A 63 -4.31 10.98 7.71
CA GLU A 63 -4.27 11.35 9.15
C GLU A 63 -4.40 10.15 10.10
N LYS A 64 -4.51 8.92 9.56
CA LYS A 64 -4.63 7.69 10.35
C LYS A 64 -3.47 6.75 10.07
N ILE A 65 -3.19 5.89 11.04
CA ILE A 65 -2.26 4.79 10.88
C ILE A 65 -2.98 3.69 10.06
N VAL A 66 -2.55 3.52 8.82
CA VAL A 66 -2.96 2.42 7.92
C VAL A 66 -1.76 1.49 7.79
N VAL A 67 -1.91 0.22 8.18
CA VAL A 67 -0.80 -0.76 8.19
C VAL A 67 -0.99 -1.85 7.14
N PRO A 68 0.09 -2.30 6.49
CA PRO A 68 0.01 -3.39 5.51
C PRO A 68 -0.12 -4.76 6.20
N SER A 69 -0.69 -5.75 5.51
CA SER A 69 -0.46 -7.16 5.85
C SER A 69 0.95 -7.58 5.41
N LYS A 70 1.40 -8.77 5.82
CA LYS A 70 2.73 -9.28 5.43
C LYS A 70 2.91 -9.40 3.92
N ILE A 71 1.84 -9.72 3.19
CA ILE A 71 1.85 -9.83 1.72
C ILE A 71 2.01 -8.44 1.10
N ILE A 72 1.22 -7.47 1.57
CA ILE A 72 1.28 -6.08 1.10
C ILE A 72 2.64 -5.45 1.41
N ASP A 73 3.15 -5.65 2.63
CA ASP A 73 4.44 -5.12 3.08
C ASP A 73 5.59 -5.64 2.21
N ARG A 74 5.52 -6.91 1.80
CA ARG A 74 6.49 -7.50 0.89
C ARG A 74 6.51 -6.80 -0.47
N VAL A 75 5.34 -6.59 -1.08
CA VAL A 75 5.24 -5.84 -2.35
C VAL A 75 5.78 -4.43 -2.17
N TRP A 76 5.44 -3.78 -1.05
CA TRP A 76 5.89 -2.43 -0.74
C TRP A 76 7.42 -2.36 -0.60
N HIS A 77 8.06 -3.32 0.07
CA HIS A 77 9.53 -3.40 0.14
C HIS A 77 10.15 -3.48 -1.26
N PHE A 78 9.63 -4.35 -2.13
CA PHE A 78 10.15 -4.45 -3.51
C PHE A 78 9.93 -3.17 -4.32
N HIS A 79 8.85 -2.43 -4.06
CA HIS A 79 8.66 -1.11 -4.65
C HIS A 79 9.72 -0.12 -4.15
N ILE A 80 10.02 -0.10 -2.85
CA ILE A 80 11.01 0.80 -2.23
C ILE A 80 12.43 0.55 -2.75
N LEU A 81 12.80 -0.70 -3.07
CA LEU A 81 14.14 -1.05 -3.56
C LEU A 81 14.53 -0.30 -4.84
N ASP A 82 13.58 -0.03 -5.74
CA ASP A 82 13.78 0.92 -6.84
C ASP A 82 13.48 2.34 -6.34
N THR A 83 14.43 2.90 -5.59
CA THR A 83 14.24 4.18 -4.88
C THR A 83 13.90 5.35 -5.80
N ALA A 84 14.37 5.35 -7.04
CA ALA A 84 14.08 6.40 -8.02
C ALA A 84 12.62 6.31 -8.50
N LYS A 85 12.16 5.10 -8.85
CA LYS A 85 10.76 4.85 -9.18
C LYS A 85 9.84 5.13 -8.00
N TYR A 86 10.16 4.60 -6.83
CA TYR A 86 9.35 4.78 -5.63
C TYR A 86 9.14 6.25 -5.29
N ARG A 87 10.22 7.05 -5.32
CA ARG A 87 10.12 8.51 -5.09
C ARG A 87 9.22 9.19 -6.10
N LYS A 88 9.32 8.84 -7.38
CA LYS A 88 8.49 9.41 -8.45
C LYS A 88 7.02 9.01 -8.28
N ASP A 89 6.75 7.75 -8.00
CA ASP A 89 5.39 7.25 -7.82
C ASP A 89 4.74 7.85 -6.57
N CYS A 90 5.48 7.97 -5.45
CA CYS A 90 5.00 8.68 -4.27
C CYS A 90 4.69 10.15 -4.54
N GLN A 91 5.57 10.86 -5.27
CA GLN A 91 5.32 12.25 -5.65
C GLN A 91 4.04 12.38 -6.49
N ASN A 92 3.82 11.45 -7.43
CA ASN A 92 2.64 11.46 -8.29
C ASN A 92 1.34 11.12 -7.53
N LEU A 93 1.41 10.17 -6.59
CA LEU A 93 0.24 9.71 -5.84
C LEU A 93 -0.12 10.61 -4.65
N PHE A 94 0.88 10.96 -3.84
CA PHE A 94 0.69 11.58 -2.54
C PHE A 94 1.19 13.03 -2.49
N GLY A 95 1.88 13.50 -3.54
CA GLY A 95 2.54 14.80 -3.55
C GLY A 95 3.79 14.88 -2.66
N GLN A 96 4.16 13.77 -2.02
CA GLN A 96 5.28 13.65 -1.08
C GLN A 96 5.76 12.21 -1.02
N PHE A 97 6.93 11.99 -0.41
CA PHE A 97 7.44 10.65 -0.13
C PHE A 97 6.56 9.96 0.92
N MET A 98 6.18 8.71 0.67
CA MET A 98 5.47 7.90 1.68
C MET A 98 6.51 7.13 2.49
N ASP A 99 6.70 7.54 3.73
CA ASP A 99 7.69 6.91 4.61
C ASP A 99 7.26 5.50 5.03
N HIS A 100 8.22 4.59 5.08
CA HIS A 100 8.05 3.27 5.66
C HIS A 100 8.75 3.20 7.01
N TYR A 101 8.03 2.81 8.06
CA TYR A 101 8.56 2.55 9.39
C TYR A 101 8.47 1.04 9.67
N PRO A 102 9.50 0.24 9.30
CA PRO A 102 9.42 -1.22 9.32
C PRO A 102 9.53 -1.82 10.73
N TYR A 103 9.65 -0.99 11.76
CA TYR A 103 9.85 -1.42 13.15
C TYR A 103 8.58 -1.37 13.99
N PHE A 104 7.44 -0.92 13.42
CA PHE A 104 6.20 -0.79 14.17
C PHE A 104 5.76 -2.13 14.78
N GLY A 105 5.55 -2.12 16.09
CA GLY A 105 5.24 -3.28 16.90
C GLY A 105 6.44 -4.04 17.45
N MET A 106 7.67 -3.80 16.99
CA MET A 106 8.83 -4.66 17.31
C MET A 106 9.52 -4.30 18.62
N LYS A 107 9.17 -3.17 19.24
CA LYS A 107 9.92 -2.64 20.39
C LYS A 107 9.63 -3.38 21.69
N ASP A 108 8.35 -3.47 22.06
CA ASP A 108 7.85 -4.04 23.31
C ASP A 108 6.38 -4.46 23.15
N GLU A 109 5.78 -5.02 24.20
CA GLU A 109 4.39 -5.51 24.17
C GLU A 109 3.39 -4.39 23.85
N SER A 110 3.59 -3.19 24.39
CA SER A 110 2.68 -2.07 24.13
C SER A 110 2.72 -1.61 22.68
N ASP A 111 3.92 -1.60 22.07
CA ASP A 111 4.08 -1.33 20.64
C ASP A 111 3.38 -2.43 19.80
N ARG A 112 3.46 -3.70 20.24
CA ARG A 112 2.78 -4.83 19.57
C ARG A 112 1.27 -4.70 19.62
N GLU A 113 0.70 -4.40 20.78
CA GLU A 113 -0.74 -4.14 20.94
C GLU A 113 -1.20 -2.96 20.07
N ALA A 114 -0.39 -1.90 19.97
CA ALA A 114 -0.70 -0.76 19.11
C ALA A 114 -0.73 -1.13 17.61
N LEU A 115 0.16 -2.02 17.17
CA LEU A 115 0.10 -2.56 15.81
C LEU A 115 -1.17 -3.39 15.59
N ASP A 116 -1.54 -4.25 16.54
CA ASP A 116 -2.72 -5.10 16.44
C ASP A 116 -4.00 -4.25 16.35
N GLU A 117 -4.11 -3.20 17.16
CA GLU A 117 -5.20 -2.24 17.06
C GLU A 117 -5.23 -1.52 15.70
N ALA A 118 -4.07 -1.09 15.20
CA ALA A 118 -3.97 -0.43 13.91
C ALA A 118 -4.37 -1.38 12.76
N PHE A 119 -4.04 -2.66 12.88
CA PHE A 119 -4.40 -3.70 11.93
C PHE A 119 -5.93 -3.90 11.92
N ILE A 120 -6.57 -4.04 13.07
CA ILE A 120 -8.04 -4.13 13.18
C ILE A 120 -8.73 -2.92 12.54
N LYS A 121 -8.23 -1.71 12.83
CA LYS A 121 -8.75 -0.47 12.23
C LYS A 121 -8.57 -0.47 10.71
N THR A 122 -7.45 -0.98 10.20
CA THR A 122 -7.19 -1.09 8.76
C THR A 122 -8.10 -2.11 8.11
N GLN A 123 -8.33 -3.28 8.71
CA GLN A 123 -9.27 -4.30 8.22
C GLN A 123 -10.70 -3.76 8.12
N ALA A 124 -11.15 -3.00 9.13
CA ALA A 124 -12.47 -2.37 9.09
C ALA A 124 -12.61 -1.37 7.92
N LEU A 125 -11.55 -0.60 7.62
CA LEU A 125 -11.51 0.26 6.44
C LEU A 125 -11.48 -0.55 5.14
N TRP A 126 -10.78 -1.68 5.14
CA TRP A 126 -10.70 -2.59 4.00
C TRP A 126 -12.07 -3.11 3.58
N VAL A 127 -12.81 -3.70 4.53
CA VAL A 127 -14.17 -4.21 4.29
C VAL A 127 -15.09 -3.08 3.85
N LYS A 128 -15.00 -1.91 4.50
CA LYS A 128 -15.82 -0.74 4.17
C LYS A 128 -15.65 -0.29 2.71
N HIS A 129 -14.44 -0.30 2.17
CA HIS A 129 -14.15 0.24 0.84
C HIS A 129 -14.14 -0.80 -0.28
N PHE A 130 -13.78 -2.05 0.03
CA PHE A 130 -13.59 -3.09 -0.98
C PHE A 130 -14.56 -4.26 -0.86
N GLY A 131 -15.34 -4.34 0.22
CA GLY A 131 -16.35 -5.40 0.41
C GLY A 131 -15.79 -6.80 0.58
N VAL A 132 -14.48 -6.92 0.83
CA VAL A 132 -13.75 -8.18 1.01
C VAL A 132 -12.88 -8.09 2.25
N GLU A 133 -12.50 -9.23 2.81
CA GLU A 133 -11.54 -9.30 3.90
C GLU A 133 -10.13 -9.00 3.42
N MET A 134 -9.32 -8.43 4.32
CA MET A 134 -7.90 -8.19 4.08
C MET A 134 -7.12 -9.48 4.32
N MET A 135 -6.29 -9.89 3.35
CA MET A 135 -5.43 -11.07 3.44
C MET A 135 -4.06 -10.75 4.04
#